data_AF-W1NPX6-F1
#
_entry.id   AF-W1NPX6-F1
#
_cell.length_a   1.000
_cell.length_b   1.000
_cell.length_c   1.000
_cell.angle_alpha   90.00
_cell.angle_beta   90.00
_cell.angle_gamma   90.00
#
_symmetry.space_group_name_H-M   'P 1'
#
loop_
_entity.id
_entity.type
_entity.pdbx_description
1 polymer ?
#
loop_
_entity_poly.entity_id
_entity_poly.type
_entity_poly.pdbx_seq_one_letter_code
_entity_poly.pdbx_strand_id
1 'polypeptide(L)'
;MGEEGKTRVVVDEGLIKPCFSAAMKAQREHERTTLSHFIVEKKPKSGPVIMGFAGNWRSLEADLLRSKGKFGECKVDLGIFPLLKNLCTDEPAKVNEAFLHRFSDLFLKDDRFQKKSTTFLVKSV
;
A
#
# COMPACT_ATOMS: atom_id res chain seq x y z
N MET A 1 18.72 31.29 -11.87
CA MET A 1 19.43 30.01 -12.09
C MET A 1 19.23 29.15 -10.86
N GLY A 2 18.67 27.94 -11.01
CA GLY A 2 18.49 26.99 -9.91
C GLY A 2 17.23 26.13 -10.00
N GLU A 3 16.95 25.52 -11.15
CA GLU A 3 15.98 24.40 -11.25
C GLU A 3 16.72 23.06 -11.34
N GLU A 4 17.64 22.80 -10.41
CA GLU A 4 18.29 21.48 -10.31
C GLU A 4 17.47 20.59 -9.37
N GLY A 5 17.06 19.42 -9.88
CA GLY A 5 16.73 18.27 -9.03
C GLY A 5 15.27 17.81 -8.95
N LYS A 6 14.36 18.25 -9.82
CA LYS A 6 13.04 17.58 -9.90
C LYS A 6 13.18 16.26 -10.65
N THR A 7 13.35 15.16 -9.92
CA THR A 7 13.08 13.81 -10.46
C THR A 7 11.66 13.81 -11.00
N ARG A 8 11.52 13.88 -12.32
CA ARG A 8 10.22 13.74 -12.99
C ARG A 8 9.86 12.27 -12.99
N VAL A 9 9.01 11.88 -12.05
CA VAL A 9 8.30 10.60 -12.14
C VAL A 9 7.27 10.76 -13.24
N VAL A 10 7.58 10.24 -14.43
CA VAL A 10 6.63 10.20 -15.54
C VAL A 10 5.67 9.04 -15.28
N VAL A 11 4.48 9.36 -14.80
CA VAL A 11 3.38 8.40 -14.69
C VAL A 11 2.57 8.50 -15.98
N ASP A 12 2.27 7.36 -16.60
CA ASP A 12 1.35 7.32 -17.74
C ASP A 12 0.00 7.95 -17.36
N GLU A 13 -0.38 9.03 -18.03
CA GLU A 13 -1.65 9.72 -17.80
C GLU A 13 -2.86 8.79 -17.98
N GLY A 14 -2.71 7.76 -18.82
CA GLY A 14 -3.68 6.68 -19.00
C GLY A 14 -3.93 5.85 -17.74
N LEU A 15 -3.04 5.91 -16.73
CA LEU A 15 -3.16 5.20 -15.45
C LEU A 15 -3.72 6.06 -14.31
N ILE A 16 -3.56 7.38 -14.38
CA ILE A 16 -3.99 8.27 -13.30
C ILE A 16 -5.50 8.12 -13.04
N LYS A 17 -6.33 8.26 -14.09
CA LYS A 17 -7.80 8.15 -13.96
C LYS A 17 -8.24 6.74 -13.50
N PRO A 18 -7.75 5.64 -14.09
CA PRO A 18 -8.07 4.29 -13.60
C PRO A 18 -7.66 4.04 -12.15
N CYS A 19 -6.44 4.43 -11.75
CA CYS A 19 -5.97 4.27 -10.37
C CYS A 19 -6.84 5.05 -9.38
N PHE A 20 -7.17 6.30 -9.72
CA PHE A 20 -8.06 7.12 -8.90
C PHE A 20 -9.47 6.50 -8.80
N SER A 21 -10.02 6.01 -9.91
CA SER A 21 -11.32 5.32 -9.92
C SER A 21 -11.30 4.07 -9.04
N ALA A 22 -10.23 3.27 -9.12
CA ALA A 22 -10.07 2.07 -8.30
C ALA A 22 -9.99 2.41 -6.80
N ALA A 23 -9.25 3.46 -6.42
CA ALA A 23 -9.20 3.93 -5.04
C ALA A 23 -10.59 4.36 -4.52
N MET A 24 -11.33 5.14 -5.30
CA MET A 24 -12.68 5.58 -4.93
C MET A 24 -13.68 4.42 -4.83
N LYS A 25 -13.59 3.43 -5.70
CA LYS A 25 -14.42 2.22 -5.61
C LYS A 25 -14.07 1.38 -4.38
N ALA A 26 -12.77 1.25 -4.06
CA ALA A 26 -12.34 0.57 -2.84
C ALA A 26 -12.96 1.24 -1.60
N GLN A 27 -12.91 2.58 -1.55
CA GLN A 27 -13.50 3.36 -0.46
C GLN A 27 -15.00 3.12 -0.31
N ARG A 28 -15.77 3.22 -1.41
CA ARG A 28 -17.23 3.02 -1.38
C ARG A 28 -17.61 1.62 -0.95
N GLU A 29 -16.90 0.60 -1.42
CA GLU A 29 -17.16 -0.78 -1.05
C GLU A 29 -16.82 -1.05 0.41
N HIS A 30 -15.76 -0.42 0.92
CA HIS A 30 -15.40 -0.45 2.34
C HIS A 30 -16.48 0.21 3.21
N GLU A 31 -17.00 1.37 2.82
CA GLU A 31 -18.09 2.05 3.53
C GLU A 31 -19.39 1.22 3.52
N ARG A 32 -19.65 0.49 2.44
CA ARG A 32 -20.84 -0.34 2.28
C ARG A 32 -20.80 -1.63 3.10
N THR A 33 -19.64 -2.28 3.19
CA THR A 33 -19.53 -3.66 3.71
C THR A 33 -18.65 -3.82 4.93
N THR A 34 -17.81 -2.83 5.27
CA THR A 34 -16.75 -2.83 6.30
C THR A 34 -15.72 -3.98 6.22
N LEU A 35 -15.92 -4.97 5.35
CA LEU A 35 -15.12 -6.19 5.22
C LEU A 35 -14.12 -6.17 4.05
N SER A 36 -14.33 -5.26 3.09
CA SER A 36 -13.48 -5.12 1.91
C SER A 36 -12.53 -3.94 2.09
N HIS A 37 -11.24 -4.21 2.29
CA HIS A 37 -10.22 -3.16 2.42
C HIS A 37 -9.48 -2.84 1.11
N PHE A 38 -9.69 -3.65 0.09
CA PHE A 38 -9.06 -3.48 -1.22
C PHE A 38 -9.97 -4.02 -2.33
N ILE A 39 -9.74 -3.53 -3.55
CA ILE A 39 -10.29 -4.10 -4.78
C ILE A 39 -9.17 -4.40 -5.76
N VAL A 40 -9.48 -5.26 -6.73
CA VAL A 40 -8.58 -5.55 -7.84
C VAL A 40 -9.35 -5.41 -9.14
N GLU A 41 -8.98 -4.43 -9.95
CA GLU A 41 -9.51 -4.22 -11.28
C GLU A 41 -8.56 -4.82 -12.32
N LYS A 42 -9.09 -5.64 -13.22
CA LYS A 42 -8.36 -6.15 -14.37
C LYS A 42 -8.86 -5.46 -15.61
N LYS A 43 -7.97 -4.87 -16.39
CA LYS A 43 -8.31 -4.47 -17.76
C LYS A 43 -8.22 -5.69 -18.69
N PRO A 44 -9.09 -5.80 -19.72
CA PRO A 44 -9.00 -6.90 -20.68
C PRO A 44 -7.68 -6.93 -21.47
N LYS A 45 -7.30 -8.15 -21.89
CA LYS A 45 -6.33 -8.56 -22.94
C LYS A 45 -4.86 -8.09 -22.90
N SER A 46 -4.47 -7.09 -22.12
CA SER A 46 -3.05 -6.73 -21.87
C SER A 46 -2.81 -5.58 -20.88
N GLY A 47 -3.88 -5.01 -20.29
CA GLY A 47 -3.75 -3.83 -19.43
C GLY A 47 -3.25 -4.13 -18.01
N PRO A 48 -2.82 -3.09 -17.28
CA PRO A 48 -2.28 -3.25 -15.93
C PRO A 48 -3.34 -3.74 -14.95
N VAL A 49 -2.84 -4.39 -13.89
CA VAL A 49 -3.66 -4.80 -12.75
C VAL A 49 -3.77 -3.65 -11.75
N ILE A 50 -5.01 -3.19 -11.61
CA ILE A 50 -5.60 -2.18 -10.73
C ILE A 50 -5.74 -2.54 -9.24
N MET A 51 -4.75 -2.38 -8.36
CA MET A 51 -5.02 -2.57 -6.91
C MET A 51 -5.39 -1.24 -6.23
N GLY A 52 -6.65 -1.11 -5.82
CA GLY A 52 -7.15 0.04 -5.06
C GLY A 52 -7.33 -0.32 -3.60
N PHE A 53 -6.85 0.52 -2.69
CA PHE A 53 -6.99 0.34 -1.25
C PHE A 53 -7.93 1.39 -0.69
N ALA A 54 -8.88 0.97 0.15
CA ALA A 54 -9.77 1.90 0.83
C ALA A 54 -8.99 2.69 1.89
N GLY A 55 -9.27 3.98 2.04
CA GLY A 55 -8.87 4.69 3.24
C GLY A 55 -9.67 4.18 4.45
N ASN A 56 -9.11 4.29 5.65
CA ASN A 56 -9.85 4.01 6.87
C ASN A 56 -9.69 5.19 7.80
N TRP A 57 -10.63 6.12 7.73
CA TRP A 57 -10.67 7.29 8.60
C TRP A 57 -11.23 6.97 9.98
N ARG A 58 -12.04 5.91 10.11
CA ARG A 58 -12.66 5.50 11.38
C ARG A 58 -11.70 4.72 12.28
N SER A 59 -10.78 3.95 11.72
CA SER A 59 -9.73 3.29 12.50
C SER A 59 -8.51 4.16 12.71
N LEU A 60 -8.35 5.28 12.00
CA LEU A 60 -7.16 6.12 12.11
C LEU A 60 -6.93 6.59 13.56
N GLU A 61 -7.99 6.90 14.30
CA GLU A 61 -7.89 7.25 15.72
C GLU A 61 -7.39 6.05 16.56
N ALA A 62 -8.00 4.86 16.41
CA ALA A 62 -7.56 3.64 17.09
C ALA A 62 -6.14 3.20 16.69
N ASP A 63 -5.77 3.38 15.43
CA ASP A 63 -4.47 2.99 14.89
C ASP A 63 -3.38 4.00 15.32
N LEU A 64 -3.71 5.30 15.42
CA LEU A 64 -2.84 6.32 16.00
C LEU A 64 -2.69 6.14 17.52
N LEU A 65 -3.76 5.77 18.24
CA LEU A 65 -3.75 5.46 19.68
C LEU A 65 -2.90 4.22 20.01
N ARG A 66 -2.82 3.26 19.10
CA ARG A 66 -1.94 2.09 19.23
C ARG A 66 -0.47 2.42 19.05
N SER A 67 -0.16 3.57 18.45
CA SER A 67 1.21 3.93 18.14
C SER A 67 1.96 4.37 19.38
N LYS A 68 3.15 3.84 19.60
CA LYS A 68 3.96 4.13 20.80
C LYS A 68 5.02 5.20 20.58
N GLY A 69 5.33 5.52 19.32
CA GLY A 69 6.27 6.56 18.93
C GLY A 69 5.72 7.97 19.15
N LYS A 70 6.61 8.96 19.30
CA LYS A 70 6.21 10.37 19.49
C LYS A 70 5.43 10.92 18.28
N PHE A 71 5.65 10.34 17.10
CA PHE A 71 4.96 10.66 15.85
C PHE A 71 4.23 9.43 15.28
N GLY A 72 4.00 8.43 16.12
CA GLY A 72 3.43 7.14 15.73
C GLY A 72 4.30 6.32 14.79
N GLU A 73 5.62 6.50 14.87
CA GLU A 73 6.61 5.78 14.09
C GLU A 73 7.11 4.50 14.77
N CYS A 74 7.41 3.48 13.98
CA CYS A 74 8.08 2.25 14.41
C CYS A 74 9.15 1.82 13.40
N LYS A 75 10.10 0.99 13.84
CA LYS A 75 11.08 0.36 12.95
C LYS A 75 10.42 -0.80 12.22
N VAL A 76 10.73 -0.96 10.92
CA VAL A 76 10.32 -2.14 10.16
C VAL A 76 11.03 -3.40 10.64
N ASP A 77 10.37 -4.55 10.51
CA ASP A 77 11.00 -5.85 10.71
C ASP A 77 11.83 -6.22 9.48
N LEU A 78 13.15 -6.35 9.64
CA LEU A 78 14.06 -6.73 8.57
C LEU A 78 13.95 -8.21 8.16
N GLY A 79 13.31 -9.05 8.95
CA GLY A 79 12.92 -10.41 8.55
C GLY A 79 11.85 -10.41 7.46
N ILE A 80 11.02 -9.36 7.42
CA ILE A 80 9.96 -9.18 6.41
C ILE A 80 10.41 -8.23 5.29
N PHE A 81 11.10 -7.14 5.64
CA PHE A 81 11.57 -6.12 4.70
C PHE A 81 13.10 -5.99 4.73
N PRO A 82 13.85 -6.97 4.21
CA PRO A 82 15.31 -7.02 4.38
C PRO A 82 16.06 -5.85 3.73
N LEU A 83 15.44 -5.20 2.73
CA LEU A 83 16.01 -4.09 2.00
C LEU A 83 15.61 -2.71 2.55
N LEU A 84 14.64 -2.63 3.47
CA LEU A 84 14.23 -1.35 4.08
C LEU A 84 15.14 -1.00 5.27
N LYS A 85 16.43 -0.84 4.97
CA LYS A 85 17.47 -0.43 5.90
C LYS A 85 18.48 0.47 5.23
N ASN A 86 19.22 1.20 6.04
CA ASN A 86 20.42 1.88 5.58
C ASN A 86 21.49 0.84 5.21
N LEU A 87 22.05 0.91 3.99
CA LEU A 87 23.05 -0.05 3.51
C LEU A 87 24.40 0.05 4.22
N CYS A 88 24.73 1.20 4.82
CA CYS A 88 26.00 1.43 5.50
C CYS A 88 25.92 1.13 7.00
N THR A 89 24.76 1.37 7.63
CA THR A 89 24.60 1.24 9.09
C THR A 89 23.72 0.07 9.52
N ASP A 90 23.11 -0.63 8.56
CA ASP A 90 22.09 -1.66 8.77
C ASP A 90 20.88 -1.21 9.61
N GLU A 91 20.73 0.10 9.85
CA GLU A 91 19.63 0.62 10.65
C GLU A 91 18.31 0.44 9.90
N PRO A 92 17.29 -0.21 10.49
CA PRO A 92 15.98 -0.35 9.87
C PRO A 92 15.30 0.99 9.61
N ALA A 93 14.61 1.10 8.49
CA ALA A 93 13.77 2.24 8.20
C ALA A 93 12.66 2.40 9.25
N LYS A 94 12.26 3.65 9.49
CA LYS A 94 11.09 3.98 10.32
C LYS A 94 9.90 4.29 9.44
N VAL A 95 8.75 3.74 9.80
CA VAL A 95 7.47 3.94 9.11
C VAL A 95 6.38 4.26 10.12
N ASN A 96 5.23 4.70 9.63
CA ASN A 96 4.06 4.87 10.47
C ASN A 96 3.52 3.50 10.94
N GLU A 97 3.39 3.32 12.26
CA GLU A 97 3.04 2.06 12.91
C GLU A 97 1.63 1.59 12.54
N ALA A 98 0.67 2.52 12.48
CA ALA A 98 -0.70 2.25 12.04
C ALA A 98 -0.74 1.68 10.62
N PHE A 99 0.00 2.31 9.69
CA PHE A 99 0.04 1.85 8.31
C PHE A 99 0.74 0.50 8.17
N LEU A 100 1.82 0.27 8.92
CA LEU A 100 2.52 -1.02 8.92
C LEU A 100 1.63 -2.14 9.45
N HIS A 101 0.89 -1.91 10.53
CA HIS A 101 -0.05 -2.90 11.06
C HIS A 101 -1.15 -3.22 10.07
N ARG A 102 -1.77 -2.20 9.48
CA ARG A 102 -2.83 -2.40 8.50
C ARG A 102 -2.34 -3.14 7.27
N PHE A 103 -1.16 -2.77 6.78
CA PHE A 103 -0.51 -3.48 5.68
C PHE A 103 -0.26 -4.93 6.06
N SER A 104 0.29 -5.19 7.24
CA SER A 104 0.60 -6.55 7.71
C SER A 104 -0.65 -7.40 7.88
N ASP A 105 -1.72 -6.87 8.46
CA ASP A 105 -2.99 -7.59 8.59
C ASP A 105 -3.58 -7.94 7.22
N LEU A 106 -3.49 -7.03 6.25
CA LEU A 106 -3.95 -7.27 4.89
C LEU A 106 -3.05 -8.23 4.10
N PHE A 107 -1.73 -8.04 4.15
CA PHE A 107 -0.78 -8.81 3.35
C PHE A 107 -0.48 -10.19 3.95
N LEU A 108 -0.37 -10.29 5.28
CA LEU A 108 0.05 -11.53 5.94
C LEU A 108 -1.13 -12.40 6.38
N LYS A 109 -2.31 -11.80 6.62
CA LYS A 109 -3.47 -12.53 7.17
C LYS A 109 -4.68 -12.63 6.24
N ASP A 110 -4.75 -11.85 5.15
CA ASP A 110 -5.84 -11.96 4.18
C ASP A 110 -5.46 -12.87 3.00
N ASP A 111 -5.86 -14.14 3.07
CA ASP A 111 -5.67 -15.14 2.02
C ASP A 111 -6.21 -14.70 0.66
N ARG A 112 -7.26 -13.87 0.64
CA ARG A 112 -7.88 -13.38 -0.62
C ARG A 112 -6.94 -12.39 -1.28
N PHE A 113 -6.23 -11.59 -0.48
CA PHE A 113 -5.23 -10.65 -0.96
C PHE A 113 -4.01 -11.42 -1.49
N GLN A 114 -3.46 -12.37 -0.72
CA GLN A 114 -2.31 -13.17 -1.13
C GLN A 114 -2.58 -13.96 -2.42
N LYS A 115 -3.72 -14.66 -2.51
CA LYS A 115 -4.09 -15.42 -3.72
C LYS A 115 -4.15 -14.53 -4.96
N LYS A 116 -4.71 -13.32 -4.82
CA LYS A 116 -4.76 -12.36 -5.91
C LYS A 116 -3.35 -11.91 -6.27
N SER A 117 -2.54 -11.44 -5.31
CA SER A 117 -1.18 -10.95 -5.54
C SER A 117 -0.24 -11.99 -6.17
N THR A 118 -0.23 -13.24 -5.68
CA THR A 118 0.60 -14.31 -6.22
C THR A 118 0.20 -14.70 -7.65
N THR A 119 -1.10 -14.68 -7.96
CA THR A 119 -1.58 -14.94 -9.33
C THR A 119 -1.01 -13.93 -10.35
N PHE A 120 -0.63 -12.73 -9.92
CA PHE A 120 -0.08 -11.69 -10.79
C PHE A 120 1.45 -11.73 -10.90
N LEU A 121 2.14 -12.08 -9.81
CA LEU A 121 3.61 -12.15 -9.80
C LEU A 121 4.15 -13.38 -10.55
N VAL A 122 3.43 -14.50 -10.52
CA VAL A 122 3.90 -15.77 -11.15
C VAL A 122 3.61 -15.83 -12.66
N LYS A 123 2.72 -14.99 -13.19
CA LYS A 123 2.40 -14.93 -14.64
C LYS A 123 3.28 -13.98 -15.46
N SER A 124 4.29 -13.37 -14.84
CA SER A 124 5.21 -12.42 -15.49
C SER A 124 6.62 -12.99 -15.69
N VAL A 125 6.77 -14.33 -15.65
CA VAL A 125 8.03 -15.04 -15.97
C VAL A 125 7.77 -16.02 -17.11
#